data_AF-A0AA96Q806-F1
#
_entry.id   AF-A0AA96Q806-F1
#
_cell.length_a   1.000
_cell.length_b   1.000
_cell.length_c   1.000
_cell.angle_alpha   90.00
_cell.angle_beta   90.00
_cell.angle_gamma   90.00
#
_symmetry.space_group_name_H-M   'P 1'
#
loop_
_entity.id
_entity.type
_entity.pdbx_description
1 polymer ?
#
loop_
_entity_poly.entity_id
_entity_poly.type
_entity_poly.pdbx_seq_one_letter_code
_entity_poly.pdbx_strand_id
1 'polypeptide(L)'
;MSNRIECVQAMENMTLRVIFRDGTEKSYDVRQMYASFPQFRQLEDDFSLYQSVQVDTGGYGVSWNDDLDLDAEELWDNGVCTGRRYELDLEHRLAAALVKAREAAGITQKELARLTGIAQGDISKIENATANPSLRTLKRLAAGMGMRVQLTFDSRAATPYNEGRRNEHADHQ
;
A
#
# COMPACT_ATOMS: atom_id res chain seq x y z
N MET A 1 -1.79 -5.12 -13.26
CA MET A 1 -1.25 -4.54 -12.02
C MET A 1 -2.41 -4.44 -11.07
N SER A 2 -2.27 -4.91 -9.83
CA SER A 2 -3.37 -4.81 -8.85
C SER A 2 -3.18 -3.56 -7.99
N ASN A 3 -4.23 -2.77 -7.85
CA ASN A 3 -4.22 -1.51 -7.12
C ASN A 3 -4.29 -1.79 -5.62
N ARG A 4 -3.14 -1.89 -4.95
CA ARG A 4 -3.12 -2.21 -3.53
C ARG A 4 -3.36 -1.00 -2.63
N ILE A 5 -4.13 -1.21 -1.59
CA ILE A 5 -4.47 -0.22 -0.57
C ILE A 5 -3.34 -0.17 0.46
N GLU A 6 -2.94 1.05 0.79
CA GLU A 6 -2.01 1.36 1.87
C GLU A 6 -2.77 1.74 3.15
N CYS A 7 -3.83 2.54 3.02
CA CYS A 7 -4.60 3.04 4.15
C CYS A 7 -6.06 3.28 3.75
N VAL A 8 -6.97 3.03 4.69
CA VAL A 8 -8.39 3.40 4.59
C VAL A 8 -8.82 4.15 5.85
N GLN A 9 -9.70 5.13 5.68
CA GLN A 9 -10.34 5.87 6.77
C GLN A 9 -11.83 6.06 6.48
N ALA A 10 -12.66 5.76 7.46
CA ALA A 10 -14.09 6.07 7.44
C ALA A 10 -14.33 7.57 7.69
N MET A 11 -15.11 8.23 6.84
CA MET A 11 -15.48 9.65 6.95
C MET A 11 -16.96 9.79 7.33
N GLU A 12 -17.32 10.89 7.99
CA GLU A 12 -18.67 11.10 8.57
C GLU A 12 -19.85 10.96 7.59
N ASN A 13 -19.62 11.09 6.28
CA ASN A 13 -20.65 11.08 5.24
C ASN A 13 -20.75 9.74 4.49
N MET A 14 -20.47 8.61 5.16
CA MET A 14 -20.44 7.27 4.53
C MET A 14 -19.45 7.17 3.37
N THR A 15 -18.42 8.01 3.37
CA THR A 15 -17.37 8.00 2.36
C THR A 15 -16.10 7.42 2.96
N LEU A 16 -15.53 6.41 2.31
CA LEU A 16 -14.19 5.96 2.61
C LEU A 16 -13.18 6.89 1.92
N ARG A 17 -12.16 7.27 2.67
CA ARG A 17 -10.92 7.84 2.14
C ARG A 17 -9.91 6.72 2.01
N VAL A 18 -9.49 6.43 0.78
CA VAL A 18 -8.60 5.31 0.45
C VAL A 18 -7.31 5.85 -0.14
N ILE A 19 -6.17 5.47 0.40
CA ILE A 19 -4.84 5.78 -0.12
C ILE A 19 -4.25 4.48 -0.65
N PHE A 20 -3.86 4.49 -1.93
CA PHE A 20 -3.23 3.36 -2.59
C PHE A 20 -1.70 3.44 -2.46
N ARG A 21 -1.04 2.29 -2.66
CA ARG A 21 0.42 2.13 -2.59
C ARG A 21 1.18 2.87 -3.69
N ASP A 22 0.50 3.52 -4.64
CA ASP A 22 1.08 4.44 -5.62
C ASP A 22 0.97 5.93 -5.22
N GLY A 23 0.40 6.17 -4.03
CA GLY A 23 0.18 7.47 -3.40
C GLY A 23 -1.15 8.10 -3.78
N THR A 24 -1.91 7.49 -4.69
CA THR A 24 -3.19 8.00 -5.16
C THR A 24 -4.21 7.96 -4.03
N GLU A 25 -4.89 9.08 -3.79
CA GLU A 25 -6.05 9.14 -2.89
C GLU A 25 -7.35 9.12 -3.68
N LYS A 26 -8.27 8.24 -3.28
CA LYS A 26 -9.66 8.21 -3.76
C LYS A 26 -10.63 8.33 -2.60
N SER A 27 -11.77 8.95 -2.86
CA SER A 27 -12.94 8.93 -2.01
C SER A 27 -14.00 8.02 -2.60
N TYR A 28 -14.59 7.15 -1.79
CA TYR A 28 -15.54 6.13 -2.22
C TYR A 28 -16.79 6.15 -1.35
N ASP A 29 -17.97 6.35 -1.93
CA ASP A 29 -19.24 6.38 -1.19
C ASP A 29 -19.81 4.96 -1.05
N VAL A 30 -19.80 4.40 0.17
CA VAL A 30 -20.22 2.99 0.37
C VAL A 30 -21.71 2.77 0.07
N ARG A 31 -22.52 3.83 0.04
CA ARG A 31 -23.95 3.73 -0.25
C ARG A 31 -24.22 3.27 -1.68
N GLN A 32 -23.27 3.44 -2.59
CA GLN A 32 -23.41 2.95 -3.97
C GLN A 32 -23.50 1.42 -4.04
N MET A 33 -23.00 0.72 -3.01
CA MET A 33 -23.11 -0.74 -2.92
C MET A 33 -24.49 -1.21 -2.50
N TYR A 34 -25.33 -0.38 -1.89
CA TYR A 34 -26.60 -0.82 -1.29
C TYR A 34 -27.61 -1.36 -2.31
N ALA A 35 -27.50 -0.93 -3.57
CA ALA A 35 -28.38 -1.39 -4.64
C ALA A 35 -28.03 -2.82 -5.07
N SER A 36 -26.74 -3.12 -5.19
CA SER A 36 -26.23 -4.43 -5.61
C SER A 36 -26.09 -5.41 -4.43
N PHE A 37 -25.80 -4.87 -3.24
CA PHE A 37 -25.44 -5.59 -2.02
C PHE A 37 -26.15 -4.96 -0.81
N PRO A 38 -27.42 -5.31 -0.57
CA PRO A 38 -28.22 -4.72 0.52
C PRO A 38 -27.64 -4.89 1.92
N GLN A 39 -26.77 -5.89 2.15
CA GLN A 39 -26.12 -6.13 3.43
C GLN A 39 -25.23 -4.95 3.89
N PHE A 40 -24.72 -4.15 2.95
CA PHE A 40 -23.91 -2.97 3.28
C PHE A 40 -24.72 -1.87 3.99
N ARG A 41 -26.06 -1.91 3.96
CA ARG A 41 -26.89 -0.98 4.73
C ARG A 41 -26.65 -1.05 6.23
N GLN A 42 -26.17 -2.19 6.73
CA GLN A 42 -25.80 -2.33 8.14
C GLN A 42 -24.76 -1.30 8.58
N LEU A 43 -23.89 -0.83 7.67
CA LEU A 43 -22.91 0.22 7.97
C LEU A 43 -23.56 1.57 8.27
N GLU A 44 -24.76 1.83 7.73
CA GLU A 44 -25.53 3.05 8.02
C GLU A 44 -26.25 2.94 9.38
N ASP A 45 -26.76 1.75 9.70
CA ASP A 45 -27.45 1.47 10.96
C ASP A 45 -26.48 1.39 12.15
N ASP A 46 -25.25 0.92 11.92
CA ASP A 46 -24.19 0.81 12.91
C ASP A 46 -22.94 1.58 12.48
N PHE A 47 -22.87 2.84 12.92
CA PHE A 47 -21.72 3.69 12.64
C PHE A 47 -20.41 3.19 13.28
N SER A 48 -20.49 2.46 14.41
CA SER A 48 -19.30 1.90 15.05
C SER A 48 -18.69 0.79 14.20
N LEU A 49 -19.55 -0.05 13.61
CA LEU A 49 -19.14 -1.00 12.59
C LEU A 49 -18.53 -0.25 11.41
N TYR A 50 -19.19 0.77 10.84
CA TYR A 50 -18.62 1.53 9.72
C TYR A 50 -17.21 2.08 10.00
N GLN A 51 -16.96 2.59 11.21
CA GLN A 51 -15.66 3.10 11.64
C GLN A 51 -14.60 2.00 11.83
N SER A 52 -14.99 0.73 11.96
CA SER A 52 -14.07 -0.39 12.16
C SER A 52 -13.43 -0.91 10.86
N VAL A 53 -13.63 -0.21 9.73
CA VAL A 53 -13.03 -0.56 8.44
C VAL A 53 -11.52 -0.72 8.57
N GLN A 54 -10.98 -1.80 8.01
CA GLN A 54 -9.56 -2.10 8.02
C GLN A 54 -9.10 -2.58 6.65
N VAL A 55 -7.82 -2.38 6.34
CA VAL A 55 -7.20 -2.90 5.12
C VAL A 55 -6.90 -4.38 5.31
N ASP A 56 -7.26 -5.20 4.32
CA ASP A 56 -6.97 -6.63 4.35
C ASP A 56 -5.48 -6.92 4.25
N THR A 57 -5.08 -8.12 4.67
CA THR A 57 -3.69 -8.55 4.56
C THR A 57 -3.22 -8.47 3.11
N GLY A 58 -2.16 -7.71 2.88
CA GLY A 58 -1.59 -7.51 1.55
C GLY A 58 -2.24 -6.39 0.73
N GLY A 59 -3.28 -5.72 1.24
CA GLY A 59 -3.87 -4.52 0.63
C GLY A 59 -4.77 -4.81 -0.58
N TYR A 60 -5.35 -6.01 -0.67
CA TYR A 60 -6.23 -6.40 -1.79
C TYR A 60 -7.69 -6.01 -1.61
N GLY A 61 -8.04 -5.42 -0.46
CA GLY A 61 -9.39 -5.02 -0.13
C GLY A 61 -9.44 -4.33 1.24
N VAL A 62 -10.65 -4.01 1.64
CA VAL A 62 -10.97 -3.57 2.99
C VAL A 62 -12.10 -4.44 3.53
N SER A 63 -12.10 -4.65 4.84
CA SER A 63 -13.14 -5.42 5.52
C SER A 63 -13.63 -4.69 6.75
N TRP A 64 -14.88 -4.99 7.12
CA TRP A 64 -15.48 -4.62 8.40
C TRP A 64 -15.70 -5.85 9.27
N ASN A 65 -16.03 -6.99 8.65
CA ASN A 65 -16.20 -8.30 9.27
C ASN A 65 -16.15 -9.40 8.17
N ASP A 66 -16.43 -10.65 8.55
CA ASP A 66 -16.36 -11.81 7.65
C ASP A 66 -17.37 -11.78 6.48
N ASP A 67 -18.42 -10.97 6.57
CA ASP A 67 -19.50 -10.88 5.58
C ASP A 67 -19.50 -9.56 4.79
N LEU A 68 -18.69 -8.58 5.23
CA LEU A 68 -18.63 -7.22 4.69
C LEU A 68 -17.19 -6.87 4.33
N ASP A 69 -16.85 -7.08 3.07
CA ASP A 69 -15.57 -6.73 2.46
C ASP A 69 -15.76 -6.09 1.07
N LEU A 70 -14.82 -5.24 0.67
CA LEU A 70 -14.72 -4.67 -0.66
C LEU A 70 -13.32 -4.91 -1.20
N ASP A 71 -13.23 -5.44 -2.41
CA ASP A 71 -11.95 -5.60 -3.07
C ASP A 71 -11.37 -4.23 -3.50
N ALA A 72 -10.05 -4.19 -3.67
CA ALA A 72 -9.35 -2.95 -3.96
C ALA A 72 -9.61 -2.43 -5.38
N GLU A 73 -10.01 -3.27 -6.33
CA GLU A 73 -10.34 -2.83 -7.68
C GLU A 73 -11.69 -2.11 -7.71
N GLU A 74 -12.68 -2.55 -6.92
CA GLU A 74 -13.94 -1.82 -6.71
C GLU A 74 -13.67 -0.40 -6.18
N LEU A 75 -12.82 -0.27 -5.16
CA LEU A 75 -12.45 1.05 -4.62
C LEU A 75 -11.64 1.89 -5.61
N TRP A 76 -10.87 1.24 -6.47
CA TRP A 76 -10.07 1.92 -7.49
C TRP A 76 -10.92 2.40 -8.66
N ASP A 77 -11.72 1.53 -9.25
CA ASP A 77 -12.49 1.82 -10.46
C ASP A 77 -13.67 2.76 -10.17
N ASN A 78 -14.35 2.56 -9.04
CA ASN A 78 -15.54 3.35 -8.67
C ASN A 78 -15.26 4.46 -7.64
N GLY A 79 -14.02 4.58 -7.17
CA GLY A 79 -13.59 5.69 -6.31
C GLY A 79 -13.31 6.99 -7.08
N VAL A 80 -13.75 8.12 -6.55
CA VAL A 80 -13.49 9.45 -7.10
C VAL A 80 -12.10 9.91 -6.68
N CYS A 81 -11.23 10.21 -7.66
CA CYS A 81 -9.90 10.75 -7.38
C CYS A 81 -10.00 12.15 -6.74
N THR A 82 -9.34 12.35 -5.59
CA THR A 82 -9.39 13.65 -4.89
C THR A 82 -8.38 14.66 -5.42
N GLY A 83 -7.47 14.22 -6.30
CA GLY A 83 -6.35 15.01 -6.81
C GLY A 83 -5.18 15.15 -5.83
N ARG A 84 -5.31 14.64 -4.59
CA ARG A 84 -4.20 14.55 -3.65
C ARG A 84 -3.35 13.32 -3.97
N ARG A 85 -2.03 13.50 -3.89
CA ARG A 85 -1.08 12.40 -3.98
C ARG A 85 -0.17 12.44 -2.76
N TYR A 86 -0.20 11.37 -1.98
CA TYR A 86 0.67 11.23 -0.82
C TYR A 86 2.06 10.82 -1.29
N GLU A 87 3.08 11.41 -0.67
CA GLU A 87 4.44 10.99 -0.92
C GLU A 87 4.57 9.57 -0.38
N LEU A 88 4.82 8.63 -1.28
CA LEU A 88 5.09 7.25 -0.92
C LEU A 88 6.21 7.18 0.10
N ASP A 89 6.05 6.33 1.11
CA ASP A 89 7.16 6.01 1.99
C ASP A 89 8.35 5.46 1.16
N LEU A 90 9.53 5.50 1.76
CA LEU A 90 10.75 5.13 1.04
C LEU A 90 10.70 3.67 0.58
N GLU A 91 10.09 2.80 1.38
CA GLU A 91 9.92 1.37 1.17
C GLU A 91 9.09 1.09 -0.09
N HIS A 92 7.95 1.75 -0.27
CA HIS A 92 7.09 1.63 -1.45
C HIS A 92 7.75 2.21 -2.69
N ARG A 93 8.44 3.35 -2.57
CA ARG A 93 9.23 3.91 -3.67
C ARG A 93 10.32 2.95 -4.12
N LEU A 94 11.03 2.34 -3.17
CA LEU A 94 12.08 1.37 -3.42
C LEU A 94 11.51 0.11 -4.09
N ALA A 95 10.41 -0.43 -3.57
CA ALA A 95 9.72 -1.60 -4.12
C ALA A 95 9.27 -1.36 -5.56
N ALA A 96 8.58 -0.25 -5.82
CA ALA A 96 8.12 0.12 -7.16
C ALA A 96 9.30 0.32 -8.13
N ALA A 97 10.37 0.98 -7.69
CA ALA A 97 11.58 1.15 -8.51
C ALA A 97 12.24 -0.19 -8.84
N LEU A 98 12.26 -1.14 -7.89
CA LEU A 98 12.82 -2.47 -8.09
C LEU A 98 11.99 -3.30 -9.07
N VAL A 99 10.65 -3.32 -8.93
CA VAL A 99 9.75 -4.00 -9.87
C VAL A 99 9.95 -3.48 -11.28
N LYS A 100 9.94 -2.15 -11.43
CA LYS A 100 10.14 -1.49 -12.73
C LYS A 100 11.51 -1.83 -13.35
N ALA A 101 12.57 -1.83 -12.54
CA ALA A 101 13.91 -2.22 -12.98
C ALA A 101 13.96 -3.67 -13.46
N ARG A 102 13.32 -4.58 -12.72
CA ARG A 102 13.26 -6.00 -13.06
C ARG A 102 12.48 -6.25 -14.36
N GLU A 103 11.35 -5.59 -14.52
CA GLU A 103 10.53 -5.66 -15.75
C GLU A 103 11.26 -5.09 -16.96
N ALA A 104 11.98 -3.97 -16.80
CA ALA A 104 12.80 -3.39 -17.86
C ALA A 104 13.98 -4.31 -18.26
N ALA A 105 14.49 -5.11 -17.33
CA ALA A 105 15.48 -6.17 -17.60
C ALA A 105 14.86 -7.43 -18.24
N GLY A 106 13.53 -7.53 -18.32
CA GLY A 106 12.83 -8.64 -18.97
C GLY A 106 12.94 -9.99 -18.25
N ILE A 107 13.17 -9.99 -16.93
CA ILE A 107 13.38 -11.21 -16.13
C ILE A 107 12.30 -11.38 -15.05
N THR A 108 11.96 -12.62 -14.68
CA THR A 108 11.07 -12.90 -13.55
C THR A 108 11.80 -12.80 -12.21
N GLN A 109 11.06 -12.77 -11.10
CA GLN A 109 11.64 -12.85 -9.76
C GLN A 109 12.47 -14.14 -9.56
N LYS A 110 12.09 -15.24 -10.22
CA LYS A 110 12.81 -16.53 -10.14
C LYS A 110 14.14 -16.47 -10.89
N GLU A 111 14.19 -15.85 -12.07
CA GLU A 111 15.47 -15.61 -12.74
C GLU A 111 16.34 -14.65 -11.93
N LEU A 112 15.78 -13.57 -11.40
CA LEU A 112 16.52 -12.63 -10.56
C LEU A 112 17.10 -13.31 -9.31
N ALA A 113 16.35 -14.21 -8.68
CA ALA A 113 16.82 -15.05 -7.58
C ALA A 113 18.06 -15.86 -7.98
N ARG A 114 18.01 -16.51 -9.15
CA ARG A 114 19.12 -17.30 -9.70
C ARG A 114 20.36 -16.44 -10.00
N LEU A 115 20.16 -15.25 -10.57
CA LEU A 115 21.26 -14.34 -10.94
C LEU A 115 21.94 -13.71 -9.72
N THR A 116 21.18 -13.47 -8.65
CA THR A 116 21.65 -12.72 -7.49
C THR A 116 22.05 -13.62 -6.33
N GLY A 117 21.53 -14.84 -6.27
CA GLY A 117 21.63 -15.75 -5.13
C GLY A 117 20.79 -15.30 -3.92
N ILE A 118 19.74 -14.51 -4.14
CA ILE A 118 18.76 -14.10 -3.12
C ILE A 118 17.54 -14.99 -3.30
N ALA A 119 16.90 -15.43 -2.21
CA ALA A 119 15.71 -16.25 -2.30
C ALA A 119 14.57 -15.50 -3.01
N GLN A 120 13.82 -16.18 -3.89
CA GLN A 120 12.71 -15.56 -4.61
C GLN A 120 11.63 -15.01 -3.65
N GLY A 121 11.40 -15.69 -2.52
CA GLY A 121 10.48 -15.20 -1.48
C GLY A 121 10.93 -13.87 -0.87
N ASP A 122 12.23 -13.66 -0.67
CA ASP A 122 12.76 -12.39 -0.17
C ASP A 122 12.66 -11.28 -1.23
N ILE A 123 12.93 -11.60 -2.50
CA ILE A 123 12.71 -10.67 -3.61
C ILE A 123 11.24 -10.26 -3.67
N SER A 124 10.32 -11.21 -3.54
CA SER A 124 8.89 -10.94 -3.51
C SER A 124 8.51 -10.01 -2.35
N LYS A 125 9.01 -10.25 -1.13
CA LYS A 125 8.74 -9.35 0.01
C LYS A 125 9.27 -7.94 -0.24
N ILE A 126 10.47 -7.81 -0.82
CA ILE A 126 11.05 -6.51 -1.17
C ILE A 126 10.21 -5.80 -2.25
N GLU A 127 9.83 -6.49 -3.32
CA GLU A 127 8.98 -5.95 -4.41
C GLU A 127 7.56 -5.60 -3.94
N ASN A 128 7.13 -6.15 -2.79
CA ASN A 128 5.84 -5.87 -2.17
C ASN A 128 5.91 -4.85 -1.01
N ALA A 129 7.07 -4.20 -0.79
CA ALA A 129 7.31 -3.28 0.32
C ALA A 129 7.10 -3.88 1.73
N THR A 130 7.17 -5.20 1.87
CA THR A 130 7.02 -5.90 3.16
C THR A 130 8.35 -6.35 3.77
N ALA A 131 9.47 -5.90 3.21
CA ALA A 131 10.81 -6.13 3.72
C ALA A 131 11.66 -4.86 3.66
N ASN A 132 12.62 -4.75 4.60
CA ASN A 132 13.63 -3.69 4.62
C ASN A 132 14.99 -4.25 4.16
N PRO A 133 15.30 -4.24 2.85
CA PRO A 133 16.54 -4.79 2.34
C PRO A 133 17.75 -3.94 2.73
N SER A 134 18.85 -4.60 3.11
CA SER A 134 20.13 -3.91 3.28
C SER A 134 20.64 -3.30 1.96
N LEU A 135 21.48 -2.27 2.03
CA LEU A 135 22.19 -1.73 0.85
C LEU A 135 22.99 -2.82 0.10
N ARG A 136 23.52 -3.80 0.83
CA ARG A 136 24.21 -4.97 0.24
C ARG A 136 23.25 -5.80 -0.62
N THR A 137 22.02 -6.02 -0.13
CA THR A 137 20.96 -6.71 -0.87
C THR A 137 20.59 -5.93 -2.13
N LEU A 138 20.36 -4.62 -2.01
CA LEU A 138 20.04 -3.75 -3.15
C LEU A 138 21.15 -3.76 -4.21
N LYS A 139 22.41 -3.69 -3.81
CA LYS A 139 23.56 -3.77 -4.72
C LYS A 139 23.60 -5.08 -5.50
N ARG A 140 23.29 -6.21 -4.82
CA ARG A 140 23.22 -7.53 -5.48
C ARG A 140 22.08 -7.60 -6.49
N LEU A 141 20.89 -7.13 -6.11
CA LEU A 141 19.73 -7.09 -7.00
C LEU A 141 20.02 -6.27 -8.25
N ALA A 142 20.56 -5.05 -8.08
CA ALA A 142 20.94 -4.19 -9.20
C ALA A 142 21.99 -4.87 -10.09
N ALA A 143 23.04 -5.47 -9.52
CA ALA A 143 24.05 -6.19 -10.29
C ALA A 143 23.46 -7.36 -11.10
N GLY A 144 22.52 -8.12 -10.52
CA GLY A 144 21.81 -9.20 -11.23
C GLY A 144 20.94 -8.71 -12.40
N MET A 145 20.56 -7.43 -12.40
CA MET A 145 19.83 -6.79 -13.50
C MET A 145 20.75 -6.01 -14.46
N GLY A 146 22.08 -6.05 -14.26
CA GLY A 146 23.02 -5.24 -15.05
C GLY A 146 22.96 -3.74 -14.75
N MET A 147 22.47 -3.38 -13.55
CA MET A 147 22.25 -1.99 -13.12
C MET A 147 23.15 -1.62 -11.92
N ARG A 148 23.09 -0.35 -11.53
CA ARG A 148 23.71 0.16 -10.29
C ARG A 148 22.68 0.87 -9.43
N VAL A 149 22.84 0.78 -8.11
CA VAL A 149 22.07 1.58 -7.14
C VAL A 149 22.71 2.96 -7.02
N GLN A 150 21.89 4.01 -7.07
CA GLN A 150 22.28 5.38 -6.77
C GLN A 150 21.30 5.93 -5.73
N LEU A 151 21.82 6.58 -4.69
CA LEU A 151 21.03 7.15 -3.60
C LEU A 151 21.32 8.66 -3.53
N THR A 152 20.26 9.46 -3.39
CA THR A 152 20.31 10.91 -3.27
C THR A 152 19.46 11.35 -2.07
N PHE A 153 19.81 12.50 -1.49
CA PHE A 153 19.04 13.16 -0.45
C PHE A 153 18.52 14.48 -1.00
N ASP A 154 17.23 14.72 -0.86
CA ASP A 154 16.58 15.97 -1.29
C ASP A 154 16.08 16.75 -0.07
N SER A 155 16.06 18.07 -0.17
CA SER A 155 15.47 18.92 0.87
C SER A 155 13.96 18.69 0.91
N ARG A 156 13.41 18.33 2.07
CA ARG A 156 11.96 18.33 2.26
C ARG A 156 11.46 19.77 2.13
N ALA A 157 10.46 20.00 1.29
CA ALA A 157 9.68 21.24 1.37
C ALA A 157 9.14 21.37 2.80
N ALA A 158 9.23 22.56 3.39
CA ALA A 158 8.80 22.81 4.76
C ALA A 158 7.31 22.48 4.93
N THR A 159 7.03 21.25 5.32
CA THR A 159 5.71 20.76 5.67
C THR A 159 5.88 20.18 7.07
N PRO A 160 5.12 20.63 8.08
CA PRO A 160 5.29 20.14 9.44
C PRO A 160 5.15 18.62 9.45
N TYR A 161 6.17 17.96 10.00
CA TYR A 161 6.16 16.54 10.27
C TYR A 161 5.00 16.24 11.22
N ASN A 162 3.96 15.54 10.76
CA ASN A 162 2.90 15.04 11.63
C ASN A 162 3.50 13.95 12.53
N GLU A 163 3.89 14.32 13.75
CA GLU A 163 4.09 13.39 14.86
C GLU A 163 2.77 12.67 15.15
N GLY A 164 2.59 11.54 14.49
CA GLY A 164 1.36 10.76 14.55
C GLY A 164 1.61 9.26 14.48
N ARG A 165 2.73 8.77 15.02
CA ARG A 165 2.88 7.36 15.41
C ARG A 165 3.57 7.30 16.77
N ARG A 166 2.72 7.02 17.76
CA ARG A 166 2.96 6.90 19.20
C ARG A 166 4.28 6.22 19.57
N ASN A 167 4.98 6.84 20.50
CA ASN A 167 5.79 6.16 21.50
C ASN A 167 4.84 5.45 22.49
N GLU A 168 4.66 4.15 22.31
CA GLU A 168 4.20 3.19 23.33
C GLU A 168 5.16 2.00 23.14
N HIS A 169 6.20 1.75 23.92
CA HIS A 169 6.27 1.63 25.37
C HIS A 169 7.70 1.95 25.85
N ALA A 170 7.81 2.87 26.81
CA ALA A 170 8.86 2.87 27.81
C ALA A 170 8.19 2.95 29.18
N ASP A 171 8.70 2.14 30.10
CA ASP A 171 8.51 2.16 31.55
C ASP A 171 7.17 1.66 32.11
N HIS A 172 7.16 0.37 32.45
CA HIS A 172 6.72 -0.04 33.79
C HIS A 172 7.93 -0.56 34.58
N GLN A 173 8.03 0.03 35.76
CA GLN A 173 9.00 -0.07 36.87
C GLN A 173 9.62 -1.43 37.12
#